data_AF-A0A183SXJ4-F1
#
_entry.id   AF-A0A183SXJ4-F1
#
_cell.length_a   1.000
_cell.length_b   1.000
_cell.length_c   1.000
_cell.angle_alpha   90.00
_cell.angle_beta   90.00
_cell.angle_gamma   90.00
#
_symmetry.space_group_name_H-M   'P 1'
#
loop_
_entity.id
_entity.type
_entity.pdbx_description
1 polymer ?
#
loop_
_entity_poly.entity_id
_entity_poly.type
_entity_poly.pdbx_seq_one_letter_code
_entity_poly.pdbx_strand_id
1 'polypeptide(L)'
;MATYFDLRRVQLLCSCNRICPLSQLYFCRHCYDVRCGNCVSHEVDSHYCPNCLENMASAEAKMRRHRCGNCFDCPSCGHNLSTRATIVLVPSAEGSAAKDLSKSTPQKVYYLTCNFCRWSTRDSGIADQATPAGGWQESPNPHEQRVEELVAAYRQLAVKEKNERERSKYVRKRNYMLLMEKYPVLTPRFRRCRSSAFGSFGRDTEPAVEISIPGVQAESITEGFNVDEFVKKPLKIETVTSVFQRYMSPKSQPTSVSQLEPRHKALAVKRSLRCRQCEHNLSKADFNPSAIKFRINLSAFQHVPDLRICLPAQCIASACSGNVIAAQLPSATAYDPSRPLPLGLPNRTLPVLSFASVPAASITLQGFAMGKVCLDGLGLGSLHD
;
A
#
# COMPACT_ATOMS: atom_id res chain seq x y z
N MET A 1 3.41 19.47 11.98
CA MET A 1 4.46 20.00 12.88
C MET A 1 5.82 19.31 12.73
N ALA A 2 5.92 18.02 12.38
CA ALA A 2 7.21 17.32 12.24
C ALA A 2 8.17 17.87 11.17
N THR A 3 7.66 18.61 10.18
CA THR A 3 8.46 19.23 9.11
C THR A 3 8.72 20.72 9.31
N TYR A 4 8.07 21.34 10.31
CA TYR A 4 8.27 22.76 10.61
C TYR A 4 9.58 22.98 11.38
N PHE A 5 9.90 22.06 12.29
CA PHE A 5 11.20 21.99 12.96
C PHE A 5 12.12 21.01 12.23
N ASP A 6 13.41 21.32 12.16
CA ASP A 6 14.43 20.42 11.60
C ASP A 6 14.75 19.28 12.58
N LEU A 7 13.82 18.32 12.67
CA LEU A 7 13.95 17.12 13.50
C LEU A 7 15.07 16.17 13.03
N ARG A 8 15.74 16.45 11.91
CA ARG A 8 16.83 15.62 11.40
C ARG A 8 18.19 15.98 11.98
N ARG A 9 18.33 17.10 12.71
CA ARG A 9 19.61 17.52 13.30
C ARG A 9 20.03 16.67 14.49
N VAL A 10 19.09 16.40 15.39
CA VAL A 10 19.31 15.53 16.55
C VAL A 10 18.79 14.16 16.20
N GLN A 11 19.68 13.17 16.20
CA GLN A 11 19.32 11.81 15.85
C GLN A 11 19.86 10.83 16.89
N LEU A 12 19.14 9.71 17.04
CA LEU A 12 19.45 8.69 18.02
C LEU A 12 19.91 7.41 17.32
N LEU A 13 20.83 6.71 17.96
CA LEU A 13 21.33 5.44 17.49
C LEU A 13 20.36 4.31 17.87
N CYS A 14 19.86 3.59 16.88
CA CYS A 14 19.13 2.34 17.08
C CYS A 14 20.10 1.19 17.39
N SER A 15 19.62 0.11 18.02
CA SER A 15 20.36 -1.14 18.26
C SER A 15 20.99 -1.79 17.02
N CYS A 16 20.58 -1.41 15.80
CA CYS A 16 21.16 -1.87 14.53
C CYS A 16 22.19 -0.90 13.94
N ASN A 17 22.69 0.04 14.75
CA ASN A 17 23.62 1.11 14.35
C ASN A 17 23.08 2.09 13.30
N ARG A 18 21.76 2.09 13.04
CA ARG A 18 21.14 3.09 12.18
C ARG A 18 20.79 4.32 13.00
N ILE A 19 21.13 5.48 12.45
CA ILE A 19 20.83 6.77 13.04
C ILE A 19 19.48 7.26 12.47
N CYS A 20 18.53 7.55 13.36
CA CYS A 20 17.19 8.01 13.00
C CYS A 20 16.71 9.12 13.95
N PRO A 21 15.85 10.05 13.50
CA PRO A 21 15.23 11.02 14.40
C PRO A 21 14.27 10.34 15.39
N LEU A 22 14.14 10.88 16.60
CA LEU A 22 13.32 10.32 17.67
C LEU A 22 11.85 10.09 17.24
N SER A 23 11.31 10.94 16.38
CA SER A 23 9.94 10.85 15.86
C SER A 23 9.66 9.63 14.98
N GLN A 24 10.70 8.95 14.46
CA GLN A 24 10.60 7.76 13.62
C GLN A 24 11.00 6.47 14.35
N LEU A 25 11.37 6.58 15.63
CA LEU A 25 11.79 5.46 16.46
C LEU A 25 10.64 4.96 17.33
N TYR A 26 10.73 3.70 17.73
CA TYR A 26 9.81 3.02 18.65
C TYR A 26 10.59 2.52 19.86
N PHE A 27 9.96 2.49 21.04
CA PHE A 27 10.57 1.96 22.25
C PHE A 27 9.91 0.63 22.61
N CYS A 28 10.69 -0.45 22.66
CA CYS A 28 10.16 -1.76 23.04
C CYS A 28 10.24 -1.94 24.56
N ARG A 29 9.08 -1.96 25.24
CA ARG A 29 9.05 -2.20 26.71
C ARG A 29 9.50 -3.60 27.13
N HIS A 30 9.47 -4.57 26.22
CA HIS A 30 9.86 -5.96 26.52
C HIS A 30 11.38 -6.18 26.37
N CYS A 31 12.01 -5.52 25.39
CA CYS A 31 13.45 -5.61 25.18
C CYS A 31 14.23 -4.46 25.85
N TYR A 32 13.54 -3.42 26.34
CA TYR A 32 14.11 -2.17 26.83
C TYR A 32 15.05 -1.47 25.83
N ASP A 33 14.75 -1.62 24.54
CA ASP A 33 15.56 -1.12 23.44
C ASP A 33 14.76 -0.21 22.50
N VAL A 34 15.45 0.76 21.91
CA VAL A 34 14.91 1.61 20.85
C VAL A 34 15.07 0.91 19.49
N ARG A 35 13.98 0.87 18.71
CA ARG A 35 13.88 0.21 17.41
C ARG A 35 13.51 1.20 16.31
N CYS A 36 14.25 1.17 15.22
CA CYS A 36 13.93 1.94 14.01
C CYS A 36 12.96 1.18 13.09
N GLY A 37 12.43 1.85 12.07
CA GLY A 37 11.51 1.24 11.09
C GLY A 37 12.02 -0.02 10.38
N ASN A 38 13.35 -0.26 10.35
CA ASN A 38 13.95 -1.49 9.82
C ASN A 38 14.06 -2.61 10.87
N CYS A 39 14.16 -2.30 12.17
CA CYS A 39 14.20 -3.32 13.23
C CYS A 39 12.81 -3.85 13.61
N VAL A 40 11.78 -3.31 12.96
CA VAL A 40 10.38 -3.61 13.18
C VAL A 40 9.87 -4.45 12.01
N SER A 41 8.97 -5.38 12.28
CA SER A 41 8.19 -6.09 11.26
C SER A 41 6.88 -5.34 10.99
N HIS A 42 6.56 -5.18 9.71
CA HIS A 42 5.36 -4.49 9.25
C HIS A 42 4.30 -5.53 8.91
N GLU A 43 3.14 -5.41 9.52
CA GLU A 43 1.98 -6.25 9.27
C GLU A 43 0.82 -5.41 8.72
N VAL A 44 -0.03 -6.05 7.92
CA VAL A 44 -1.27 -5.46 7.41
C VAL A 44 -2.36 -5.72 8.45
N ASP A 45 -2.89 -4.65 9.06
CA ASP A 45 -3.94 -4.77 10.08
C ASP A 45 -5.35 -4.67 9.45
N SER A 46 -5.57 -3.67 8.59
CA SER A 46 -6.86 -3.48 7.90
C SER A 46 -6.70 -2.72 6.57
N HIS A 47 -7.70 -2.87 5.70
CA HIS A 47 -7.80 -2.16 4.43
C HIS A 47 -8.90 -1.12 4.51
N TYR A 48 -8.69 0.07 3.96
CA TYR A 48 -9.72 1.10 3.95
C TYR A 48 -9.62 1.96 2.69
N CYS A 49 -10.75 2.51 2.25
CA CYS A 49 -10.75 3.46 1.15
C CYS A 49 -10.39 4.86 1.67
N PRO A 50 -9.40 5.56 1.10
CA PRO A 50 -9.04 6.91 1.53
C PRO A 50 -10.06 7.99 1.11
N ASN A 51 -11.06 7.66 0.28
CA ASN A 51 -12.12 8.60 -0.11
C ASN A 51 -13.37 8.45 0.76
N CYS A 52 -14.00 7.26 0.79
CA CYS A 52 -15.21 7.05 1.59
C CYS A 52 -14.93 6.71 3.06
N LEU A 53 -13.66 6.50 3.45
CA LEU A 53 -13.28 6.09 4.81
C LEU A 53 -14.04 4.84 5.28
N GLU A 54 -14.34 3.94 4.35
CA GLU A 54 -14.94 2.65 4.64
C GLU A 54 -13.84 1.62 4.87
N ASN A 55 -13.98 0.83 5.94
CA ASN A 55 -13.07 -0.27 6.25
C ASN A 55 -13.56 -1.54 5.57
N MET A 56 -12.64 -2.27 4.95
CA MET A 56 -12.91 -3.49 4.20
C MET A 56 -12.22 -4.69 4.85
N ALA A 57 -12.97 -5.77 5.04
CA ALA A 57 -12.40 -7.03 5.52
C ALA A 57 -11.40 -7.61 4.49
N SER A 58 -10.36 -8.31 4.97
CA SER A 58 -9.28 -8.81 4.10
C SER A 58 -9.75 -9.76 3.00
N ALA A 59 -10.75 -10.61 3.30
CA ALA A 59 -11.34 -11.50 2.30
C ALA A 59 -12.09 -10.72 1.20
N GLU A 60 -12.89 -9.73 1.58
CA GLU A 60 -13.63 -8.88 0.65
C GLU A 60 -12.68 -8.02 -0.21
N ALA A 61 -11.67 -7.44 0.41
CA ALA A 61 -10.63 -6.68 -0.30
C ALA A 61 -9.92 -7.57 -1.33
N LYS A 62 -9.60 -8.83 -0.99
CA LYS A 62 -9.01 -9.79 -1.93
C LYS A 62 -9.95 -10.08 -3.10
N MET A 63 -11.23 -10.32 -2.85
CA MET A 63 -12.23 -10.57 -3.90
C MET A 63 -12.39 -9.35 -4.83
N ARG A 64 -12.36 -8.13 -4.29
CA ARG A 64 -12.41 -6.88 -5.06
C ARG A 64 -11.05 -6.40 -5.59
N ARG A 65 -10.04 -7.28 -5.63
CA ARG A 65 -8.69 -6.96 -6.17
C ARG A 65 -8.05 -5.71 -5.51
N HIS A 66 -8.28 -5.54 -4.21
CA HIS A 66 -7.87 -4.41 -3.37
C HIS A 66 -8.35 -3.03 -3.87
N ARG A 67 -9.54 -2.97 -4.45
CA ARG A 67 -10.20 -1.72 -4.88
C ARG A 67 -11.53 -1.48 -4.15
N CYS A 68 -11.89 -0.22 -4.01
CA CYS A 68 -13.19 0.20 -3.47
C CYS A 68 -14.28 0.05 -4.54
N GLY A 69 -15.44 -0.52 -4.19
CA GLY A 69 -16.56 -0.68 -5.14
C GLY A 69 -17.25 0.63 -5.55
N ASN A 70 -17.20 1.66 -4.70
CA ASN A 70 -17.98 2.88 -4.89
C ASN A 70 -17.17 4.08 -5.38
N CYS A 71 -15.87 4.12 -5.06
CA CYS A 71 -15.00 5.24 -5.38
C CYS A 71 -14.18 4.94 -6.63
N PHE A 72 -13.98 5.96 -7.47
CA PHE A 72 -13.21 5.86 -8.70
C PHE A 72 -12.11 6.91 -8.75
N ASP A 73 -10.99 6.57 -9.38
CA ASP A 73 -9.88 7.46 -9.68
C ASP A 73 -9.94 7.85 -11.17
N CYS A 74 -9.67 9.12 -11.45
CA CYS A 74 -9.66 9.67 -12.79
C CYS A 74 -8.53 9.05 -13.61
N PRO A 75 -8.80 8.50 -14.82
CA PRO A 75 -7.77 7.86 -15.63
C PRO A 75 -6.73 8.86 -16.16
N SER A 76 -7.11 10.14 -16.26
CA SER A 76 -6.27 11.20 -16.83
C SER A 76 -5.25 11.77 -15.83
N CYS A 77 -5.66 12.00 -14.57
CA CYS A 77 -4.83 12.66 -13.54
C CYS A 77 -4.69 11.91 -12.21
N GLY A 78 -5.40 10.79 -12.01
CA GLY A 78 -5.38 10.02 -10.76
C GLY A 78 -6.11 10.65 -9.57
N HIS A 79 -6.82 11.77 -9.76
CA HIS A 79 -7.64 12.39 -8.71
C HIS A 79 -9.01 11.70 -8.58
N ASN A 80 -9.63 11.75 -7.40
CA ASN A 80 -10.91 11.11 -7.14
C ASN A 80 -12.01 11.69 -8.04
N LEU A 81 -12.83 10.82 -8.60
CA LEU A 81 -14.03 11.20 -9.35
C LEU A 81 -15.20 11.45 -8.41
N SER A 82 -16.08 12.37 -8.82
CA SER A 82 -17.32 12.71 -8.14
C SER A 82 -18.52 12.44 -9.05
N THR A 83 -19.55 11.81 -8.49
CA THR A 83 -20.81 11.55 -9.18
C THR A 83 -21.64 12.83 -9.25
N ARG A 84 -22.03 13.24 -10.47
CA ARG A 84 -22.94 14.37 -10.70
C ARG A 84 -24.23 13.87 -11.31
N ALA A 85 -25.35 14.49 -10.94
CA ALA A 85 -26.66 14.19 -11.48
C ALA A 85 -27.06 15.23 -12.53
N THR A 86 -27.72 14.78 -13.59
CA THR A 86 -28.39 15.60 -14.59
C THR A 86 -29.77 15.01 -14.88
N ILE A 87 -30.73 15.86 -15.23
CA ILE A 87 -32.08 15.42 -15.60
C ILE A 87 -32.12 15.36 -17.11
N VAL A 88 -32.42 14.17 -17.66
CA VAL A 88 -32.61 13.96 -19.10
C VAL A 88 -34.06 13.54 -19.34
N LEU A 89 -34.66 14.11 -20.38
CA LEU A 89 -36.00 13.76 -20.84
C LEU A 89 -35.89 12.52 -21.72
N VAL A 90 -36.32 11.37 -21.20
CA VAL A 90 -36.28 10.10 -21.93
C VAL A 90 -37.65 9.86 -22.59
N PRO A 91 -37.72 9.52 -23.89
CA PRO A 91 -38.97 9.12 -24.52
C PRO A 91 -39.45 7.78 -23.93
N SER A 92 -40.71 7.70 -23.49
CA SER A 92 -41.29 6.45 -22.99
C SER A 92 -41.22 5.34 -24.04
N ALA A 93 -40.53 4.25 -23.71
CA ALA A 93 -40.43 3.07 -24.55
C ALA A 93 -41.60 2.12 -24.29
N GLU A 94 -42.76 2.43 -24.88
CA GLU A 94 -43.82 1.45 -25.14
C GLU A 94 -44.20 1.56 -26.62
N GLY A 95 -44.09 0.43 -27.33
CA GLY A 95 -43.92 0.39 -28.78
C GLY A 95 -45.10 0.92 -29.60
N SER A 96 -44.81 1.79 -30.56
CA SER A 96 -45.30 1.72 -31.95
C SER A 96 -44.74 2.90 -32.73
N ALA A 97 -44.44 2.66 -34.00
CA ALA A 97 -43.94 3.67 -34.91
C ALA A 97 -44.95 4.82 -35.09
N ALA A 98 -44.40 6.04 -35.11
CA ALA A 98 -45.00 7.28 -35.61
C ALA A 98 -46.11 7.96 -34.78
N LYS A 99 -45.87 9.25 -34.52
CA LYS A 99 -46.76 10.32 -34.05
C LYS A 99 -47.22 10.24 -32.58
N ASP A 100 -46.41 10.79 -31.67
CA ASP A 100 -46.81 11.88 -30.76
C ASP A 100 -45.64 12.29 -29.84
N LEU A 101 -45.24 13.56 -29.94
CA LEU A 101 -44.00 14.12 -29.38
C LEU A 101 -44.18 14.72 -27.96
N SER A 102 -45.06 14.18 -27.11
CA SER A 102 -45.52 14.91 -25.90
C SER A 102 -45.52 14.15 -24.56
N LYS A 103 -44.97 12.94 -24.48
CA LYS A 103 -44.78 12.23 -23.18
C LYS A 103 -43.32 11.86 -22.95
N SER A 104 -42.50 12.86 -22.64
CA SER A 104 -41.14 12.66 -22.10
C SER A 104 -41.18 12.76 -20.57
N THR A 105 -40.78 11.71 -19.87
CA THR A 105 -40.68 11.76 -18.40
C THR A 105 -39.26 12.22 -17.99
N PRO A 106 -39.13 13.12 -17.00
CA PRO A 106 -37.83 13.56 -16.52
C PRO A 106 -37.18 12.46 -15.67
N GLN A 107 -36.11 11.85 -16.19
CA GLN A 107 -35.32 10.86 -15.46
C GLN A 107 -34.00 11.45 -14.97
N LYS A 108 -33.66 11.19 -13.71
CA LYS A 108 -32.34 11.56 -13.15
C LYS A 108 -31.31 10.53 -13.62
N VAL A 109 -30.29 11.01 -14.30
CA VAL A 109 -29.13 10.21 -14.74
C VAL A 109 -27.86 10.76 -14.12
N TYR A 110 -26.88 9.90 -13.92
CA TYR A 110 -25.63 10.19 -13.22
C TYR A 110 -24.44 9.96 -14.15
N TYR A 111 -23.42 10.80 -14.00
CA TYR A 111 -22.14 10.71 -14.72
C TYR A 111 -20.98 11.06 -13.76
N LEU A 112 -19.77 10.57 -14.05
CA LEU A 112 -18.60 10.85 -13.21
C LEU A 112 -17.82 12.03 -13.78
N THR A 113 -17.32 12.89 -12.89
CA THR A 113 -16.49 14.04 -13.25
C THR A 113 -15.30 14.21 -12.32
N CYS A 114 -14.18 14.64 -12.89
CA CYS A 114 -13.01 15.05 -12.14
C CYS A 114 -13.05 16.56 -11.88
N ASN A 115 -12.91 16.98 -10.63
CA ASN A 115 -12.87 18.40 -10.29
C ASN A 115 -11.52 19.07 -10.61
N PHE A 116 -10.45 18.27 -10.80
CA PHE A 116 -9.11 18.78 -11.11
C PHE A 116 -8.92 19.02 -12.61
N CYS A 117 -8.99 17.97 -13.43
CA CYS A 117 -8.74 18.06 -14.88
C CYS A 117 -10.00 18.17 -15.74
N ARG A 118 -11.19 18.28 -15.13
CA ARG A 118 -12.51 18.39 -15.81
C ARG A 118 -12.91 17.23 -16.72
N TRP A 119 -12.15 16.15 -16.74
CA TRP A 119 -12.51 14.91 -17.42
C TRP A 119 -13.85 14.37 -16.92
N SER A 120 -14.66 13.86 -17.84
CA SER A 120 -15.96 13.26 -17.56
C SER A 120 -16.13 11.91 -18.27
N THR A 121 -16.99 11.04 -17.75
CA THR A 121 -17.34 9.76 -18.41
C THR A 121 -17.94 9.93 -19.80
N ARG A 122 -18.51 11.11 -20.06
CA ARG A 122 -19.06 11.48 -21.37
C ARG A 122 -17.97 11.70 -22.42
N ASP A 123 -16.79 12.17 -22.02
CA ASP A 123 -15.65 12.38 -22.92
C ASP A 123 -15.09 11.04 -23.45
N SER A 124 -15.21 9.98 -22.65
CA SER A 124 -14.87 8.60 -23.00
C SER A 124 -16.03 7.80 -23.63
N GLY A 125 -17.18 8.43 -23.88
CA GLY A 125 -18.34 7.78 -24.49
C GLY A 125 -19.04 6.73 -23.60
N ILE A 126 -18.84 6.77 -22.28
CA ILE A 126 -19.49 5.83 -21.35
C ILE A 126 -20.88 6.40 -20.99
N ALA A 127 -21.92 5.60 -21.20
CA ALA A 127 -23.31 6.02 -21.03
C ALA A 127 -23.66 6.36 -19.57
N ASP A 128 -24.42 7.45 -19.39
CA ASP A 128 -24.92 7.87 -18.09
C ASP A 128 -25.77 6.79 -17.43
N GLN A 129 -25.64 6.64 -16.11
CA GLN A 129 -26.30 5.59 -15.33
C GLN A 129 -27.55 6.11 -14.64
N ALA A 130 -28.60 5.30 -14.53
CA ALA A 130 -29.81 5.65 -13.78
C ALA A 130 -29.60 5.60 -12.25
N THR A 131 -28.62 4.81 -11.79
CA THR A 131 -28.30 4.63 -10.36
C THR A 131 -26.97 5.31 -10.01
N PRO A 132 -26.89 6.06 -8.89
CA PRO A 132 -25.68 6.80 -8.53
C PRO A 132 -24.49 5.92 -8.11
N ALA A 133 -24.75 4.68 -7.68
CA ALA A 133 -23.74 3.73 -7.20
C ALA A 133 -23.94 2.36 -7.87
N GLY A 134 -22.83 1.70 -8.23
CA GLY A 134 -22.83 0.33 -8.76
C GLY A 134 -23.11 0.16 -10.25
N GLY A 135 -23.51 1.22 -10.98
CA GLY A 135 -23.74 1.14 -12.43
C GLY A 135 -22.47 1.14 -13.29
N TRP A 136 -21.36 1.67 -12.75
CA TRP A 136 -20.08 1.75 -13.47
C TRP A 136 -19.23 0.51 -13.19
N GLN A 137 -19.31 -0.47 -14.10
CA GLN A 137 -18.50 -1.68 -14.05
C GLN A 137 -17.25 -1.52 -14.93
N GLU A 138 -16.13 -2.09 -14.51
CA GLU A 138 -14.91 -2.15 -15.34
C GLU A 138 -15.12 -3.16 -16.48
N SER A 139 -14.55 -2.87 -17.65
CA SER A 139 -14.50 -3.84 -18.75
C SER A 139 -13.81 -5.14 -18.30
N PRO A 140 -14.37 -6.33 -18.56
CA PRO A 140 -13.67 -7.59 -18.32
C PRO A 140 -12.43 -7.70 -19.22
N ASN A 141 -11.48 -8.55 -18.83
CA ASN A 141 -10.30 -8.73 -19.67
C ASN A 141 -10.68 -9.55 -20.91
N PRO A 142 -10.26 -9.17 -22.12
CA PRO A 142 -10.60 -9.90 -23.34
C PRO A 142 -10.07 -11.34 -23.33
N HIS A 143 -8.96 -11.59 -22.63
CA HIS A 143 -8.32 -12.90 -22.53
C HIS A 143 -8.60 -13.64 -21.21
N GLU A 144 -9.62 -13.24 -20.42
CA GLU A 144 -9.90 -13.84 -19.11
C GLU A 144 -10.21 -15.34 -19.22
N GLN A 145 -11.12 -15.71 -20.11
CA GLN A 145 -11.51 -17.11 -20.35
C GLN A 145 -10.31 -17.98 -20.74
N ARG A 146 -9.48 -17.46 -21.65
CA ARG A 146 -8.28 -18.16 -22.11
C ARG A 146 -7.28 -18.41 -20.98
N VAL A 147 -7.09 -17.43 -20.10
CA VAL A 147 -6.23 -17.58 -18.92
C VAL A 147 -6.78 -18.63 -17.96
N GLU A 148 -8.11 -18.66 -17.75
CA GLU A 148 -8.76 -19.66 -16.90
C GLU A 148 -8.58 -21.08 -17.43
N GLU A 149 -8.77 -21.29 -18.74
CA GLU A 149 -8.51 -22.57 -19.42
C GLU A 149 -7.07 -23.03 -19.21
N LEU A 150 -6.09 -22.15 -19.48
CA LEU A 150 -4.67 -22.47 -19.33
C LEU A 150 -4.32 -22.81 -17.88
N VAL A 151 -4.83 -22.03 -16.92
CA VAL A 151 -4.62 -22.30 -15.49
C VAL A 151 -5.22 -23.65 -15.08
N ALA A 152 -6.39 -24.02 -15.60
CA ALA A 152 -7.00 -25.32 -15.35
C ALA A 152 -6.14 -26.46 -15.91
N ALA A 153 -5.67 -26.34 -17.16
CA ALA A 153 -4.81 -27.34 -17.79
C ALA A 153 -3.47 -27.51 -17.03
N TYR A 154 -2.80 -26.42 -16.67
CA TYR A 154 -1.54 -26.48 -15.91
C TYR A 154 -1.73 -27.00 -14.49
N ARG A 155 -2.89 -26.76 -13.85
CA ARG A 155 -3.21 -27.37 -12.55
C ARG A 155 -3.31 -28.89 -12.67
N GLN A 156 -3.95 -29.40 -13.70
CA GLN A 156 -4.03 -30.86 -13.94
C GLN A 156 -2.64 -31.45 -14.19
N LEU A 157 -1.78 -30.78 -14.98
CA LEU A 157 -0.40 -31.22 -15.19
C LEU A 157 0.42 -31.24 -13.90
N ALA A 158 0.30 -30.19 -13.07
CA ALA A 158 1.00 -30.12 -11.80
C ALA A 158 0.57 -31.24 -10.83
N VAL A 159 -0.72 -31.62 -10.84
CA VAL A 159 -1.21 -32.77 -10.06
C VAL A 159 -0.63 -34.07 -10.58
N LYS A 160 -0.57 -34.26 -11.91
CA LYS A 160 0.04 -35.45 -12.52
C LYS A 160 1.53 -35.55 -12.18
N GLU A 161 2.29 -34.47 -12.32
CA GLU A 161 3.71 -34.42 -11.95
C GLU A 161 3.92 -34.70 -10.46
N LYS A 162 3.07 -34.14 -9.58
CA LYS A 162 3.11 -34.39 -8.14
C LYS A 162 2.88 -35.88 -7.83
N ASN A 163 1.85 -36.49 -8.42
CA ASN A 163 1.52 -37.90 -8.22
C ASN A 163 2.65 -38.81 -8.73
N GLU A 164 3.24 -38.50 -9.88
CA GLU A 164 4.39 -39.22 -10.42
C GLU A 164 5.64 -39.08 -9.53
N ARG A 165 5.89 -37.88 -8.99
CA ARG A 165 6.99 -37.62 -8.05
C ARG A 165 6.79 -38.37 -6.73
N GLU A 166 5.57 -38.43 -6.21
CA GLU A 166 5.21 -39.20 -5.02
C GLU A 166 5.31 -40.72 -5.27
N ARG A 167 4.81 -41.20 -6.41
CA ARG A 167 4.96 -42.60 -6.85
C ARG A 167 6.44 -42.98 -6.98
N SER A 168 7.27 -42.14 -7.58
CA SER A 168 8.70 -42.39 -7.74
C SER A 168 9.43 -42.44 -6.40
N LYS A 169 9.12 -41.53 -5.47
CA LYS A 169 9.61 -41.58 -4.08
C LYS A 169 9.20 -42.88 -3.38
N TYR A 170 7.94 -43.29 -3.56
CA TYR A 170 7.41 -44.52 -2.99
C TYR A 170 8.11 -45.76 -3.59
N VAL A 171 8.26 -45.85 -4.91
CA VAL A 171 8.96 -46.95 -5.58
C VAL A 171 10.42 -47.03 -5.13
N ARG A 172 11.14 -45.91 -5.06
CA ARG A 172 12.51 -45.86 -4.53
C ARG A 172 12.59 -46.37 -3.09
N LYS A 173 11.65 -45.93 -2.23
CA LYS A 173 11.56 -46.40 -0.84
C LYS A 173 11.20 -47.89 -0.76
N ARG A 174 10.30 -48.39 -1.60
CA ARG A 174 9.92 -49.81 -1.70
C ARG A 174 11.10 -50.66 -2.16
N ASN A 175 11.84 -50.26 -3.19
CA ASN A 175 13.02 -50.98 -3.67
C ASN A 175 14.12 -51.05 -2.61
N TYR A 176 14.34 -49.97 -1.85
CA TYR A 176 15.22 -49.97 -0.68
C TYR A 176 14.72 -50.95 0.41
N MET A 177 13.42 -50.98 0.69
CA MET A 177 12.84 -51.93 1.66
C MET A 177 12.93 -53.40 1.19
N LEU A 178 12.71 -53.68 -0.10
CA LEU A 178 12.85 -55.02 -0.67
C LEU A 178 14.32 -55.49 -0.66
N LEU A 179 15.27 -54.57 -0.89
CA LEU A 179 16.70 -54.85 -0.75
C LEU A 179 17.06 -55.21 0.71
N MET A 180 16.52 -54.49 1.68
CA MET A 180 16.70 -54.79 3.12
C MET A 180 16.05 -56.11 3.55
N GLU A 181 14.96 -56.54 2.91
CA GLU A 181 14.36 -57.87 3.15
C GLU A 181 15.23 -59.02 2.63
N LYS A 182 15.91 -58.83 1.49
CA LYS A 182 16.78 -59.84 0.86
C LYS A 182 18.08 -60.09 1.65
N TYR A 183 18.48 -59.16 2.52
CA TYR A 183 19.62 -59.29 3.43
C TYR A 183 19.18 -59.12 4.91
N PRO A 184 18.44 -60.09 5.48
CA PRO A 184 17.77 -59.96 6.77
C PRO A 184 18.72 -59.91 7.99
N VAL A 185 20.03 -60.05 7.78
CA VAL A 185 21.04 -60.18 8.83
C VAL A 185 21.38 -58.83 9.49
N LEU A 186 21.01 -57.70 8.87
CA LEU A 186 21.51 -56.38 9.30
C LEU A 186 20.57 -55.53 10.16
N THR A 187 19.32 -55.91 10.48
CA THR A 187 18.51 -55.19 11.51
C THR A 187 17.20 -55.91 11.88
N PRO A 188 17.15 -56.71 12.96
CA PRO A 188 15.94 -57.42 13.41
C PRO A 188 14.81 -56.49 13.92
N ARG A 189 15.16 -55.27 14.37
CA ARG A 189 14.21 -54.33 15.02
C ARG A 189 13.16 -53.71 14.09
N PHE A 190 13.35 -53.74 12.77
CA PHE A 190 12.40 -53.12 11.84
C PHE A 190 11.21 -54.00 11.44
N ARG A 191 11.21 -55.31 11.78
CA ARG A 191 10.11 -56.22 11.43
C ARG A 191 8.80 -55.94 12.19
N ARG A 192 8.84 -55.24 13.33
CA ARG A 192 7.67 -55.07 14.21
C ARG A 192 6.78 -53.85 13.91
N CYS A 193 7.17 -52.97 12.97
CA CYS A 193 6.36 -51.82 12.55
C CYS A 193 5.63 -52.01 11.21
N ARG A 194 5.52 -53.26 10.72
CA ARG A 194 4.86 -53.57 9.45
C ARG A 194 3.41 -53.97 9.63
N SER A 195 2.61 -53.06 10.18
CA SER A 195 1.16 -53.27 10.26
C SER A 195 0.44 -51.92 10.29
N SER A 196 0.07 -51.42 9.10
CA SER A 196 -1.24 -50.77 8.84
C SER A 196 -1.30 -49.94 7.55
N ALA A 197 -0.18 -49.50 6.96
CA ALA A 197 -0.22 -48.55 5.83
C ALA A 197 0.14 -49.12 4.44
N PHE A 198 0.45 -50.42 4.32
CA PHE A 198 1.02 -51.00 3.09
C PHE A 198 -0.02 -51.47 2.05
N GLY A 199 -1.31 -51.25 2.29
CA GLY A 199 -2.39 -51.96 1.58
C GLY A 199 -3.14 -51.22 0.46
N SER A 200 -2.83 -49.97 0.11
CA SER A 200 -3.80 -49.20 -0.73
C SER A 200 -3.28 -48.42 -1.93
N PHE A 201 -2.00 -48.49 -2.30
CA PHE A 201 -1.50 -47.82 -3.52
C PHE A 201 -1.34 -48.79 -4.70
N GLY A 202 -2.34 -49.65 -4.93
CA GLY A 202 -2.23 -50.75 -5.88
C GLY A 202 -3.50 -51.14 -6.61
N ARG A 203 -4.56 -50.32 -6.62
CA ARG A 203 -5.73 -50.57 -7.46
C ARG A 203 -6.22 -49.30 -8.15
N ASP A 204 -6.34 -49.46 -9.47
CA ASP A 204 -7.17 -48.71 -10.41
C ASP A 204 -6.82 -47.22 -10.58
N THR A 205 -5.78 -46.95 -11.37
CA THR A 205 -5.71 -45.68 -12.09
C THR A 205 -6.59 -45.78 -13.31
N GLU A 206 -7.79 -45.21 -13.21
CA GLU A 206 -8.54 -44.64 -14.34
C GLU A 206 -7.58 -44.07 -15.40
N PRO A 207 -7.86 -44.22 -16.70
CA PRO A 207 -6.98 -43.72 -17.75
C PRO A 207 -6.71 -42.24 -17.51
N ALA A 208 -5.42 -41.89 -17.42
CA ALA A 208 -5.00 -40.51 -17.16
C ALA A 208 -5.59 -39.62 -18.26
N VAL A 209 -6.48 -38.70 -17.88
CA VAL A 209 -7.05 -37.70 -18.78
C VAL A 209 -5.93 -37.09 -19.62
N GLU A 210 -6.03 -37.20 -20.94
CA GLU A 210 -5.06 -36.58 -21.85
C GLU A 210 -5.19 -35.06 -21.72
N ILE A 211 -4.20 -34.43 -21.08
CA ILE A 211 -4.18 -32.99 -20.88
C ILE A 211 -3.65 -32.37 -22.19
N SER A 212 -4.56 -31.93 -23.05
CA SER A 212 -4.20 -31.14 -24.22
C SER A 212 -4.13 -29.67 -23.85
N ILE A 213 -2.93 -29.09 -23.92
CA ILE A 213 -2.77 -27.63 -23.92
C ILE A 213 -2.84 -27.20 -25.38
N PRO A 214 -3.93 -26.56 -25.84
CA PRO A 214 -3.98 -26.06 -27.20
C PRO A 214 -2.91 -24.97 -27.35
N GLY A 215 -1.90 -25.22 -28.19
CA GLY A 215 -0.93 -24.22 -28.61
C GLY A 215 -1.63 -23.11 -29.40
N VAL A 216 -1.21 -21.86 -29.22
CA VAL A 216 -1.71 -20.75 -30.04
C VAL A 216 -1.10 -20.89 -31.43
N GLN A 217 -1.92 -20.79 -32.48
CA GLN A 217 -1.42 -20.74 -33.84
C GLN A 217 -0.64 -19.44 -34.03
N ALA A 218 0.63 -19.56 -34.43
CA ALA A 218 1.44 -18.40 -34.74
C ALA A 218 0.97 -17.82 -36.08
N GLU A 219 0.24 -16.71 -36.03
CA GLU A 219 -0.09 -15.95 -37.23
C GLU A 219 1.15 -15.22 -37.72
N SER A 220 1.52 -15.43 -39.00
CA SER A 220 2.55 -14.64 -39.64
C SER A 220 2.06 -13.20 -39.76
N ILE A 221 2.88 -12.24 -39.31
CA ILE A 221 2.58 -10.80 -39.37
C ILE A 221 2.36 -10.43 -40.84
N THR A 222 1.09 -10.33 -41.23
CA THR A 222 0.64 -10.06 -42.61
C THR A 222 0.17 -8.61 -42.76
N GLU A 223 -0.19 -7.96 -41.66
CA GLU A 223 -0.54 -6.55 -41.63
C GLU A 223 0.75 -5.69 -41.64
N GLY A 224 1.02 -5.05 -42.76
CA GLY A 224 2.07 -4.05 -42.87
C GLY A 224 1.77 -2.84 -41.97
N PHE A 225 2.77 -2.35 -41.25
CA PHE A 225 2.65 -1.12 -40.46
C PHE A 225 2.31 0.06 -41.38
N ASN A 226 1.11 0.64 -41.22
CA ASN A 226 0.64 1.71 -42.09
C ASN A 226 1.33 3.04 -41.74
N VAL A 227 2.50 3.28 -42.33
CA VAL A 227 3.31 4.49 -42.12
C VAL A 227 2.58 5.75 -42.60
N ASP A 228 1.80 5.63 -43.68
CA ASP A 228 1.16 6.75 -44.36
C ASP A 228 0.21 7.53 -43.45
N GLU A 229 -0.51 6.85 -42.56
CA GLU A 229 -1.44 7.50 -41.63
C GLU A 229 -0.72 8.36 -40.58
N PHE A 230 0.43 7.90 -40.09
CA PHE A 230 1.20 8.62 -39.06
C PHE A 230 2.05 9.76 -39.61
N VAL A 231 2.49 9.66 -40.88
CA VAL A 231 3.32 10.70 -41.52
C VAL A 231 2.46 11.85 -42.07
N LYS A 232 1.27 11.55 -42.61
CA LYS A 232 0.44 12.56 -43.28
C LYS A 232 -0.49 13.32 -42.33
N LYS A 233 -0.80 12.78 -41.15
CA LYS A 233 -1.72 13.42 -40.17
C LYS A 233 -0.93 14.09 -39.04
N PRO A 234 -1.17 15.38 -38.72
CA PRO A 234 -0.56 16.01 -37.56
C PRO A 234 -1.07 15.36 -36.26
N LEU A 235 -0.14 14.97 -35.39
CA LEU A 235 -0.45 14.35 -34.11
C LEU A 235 -1.03 15.37 -33.11
N LYS A 236 -2.25 15.12 -32.65
CA LYS A 236 -2.89 15.89 -31.57
C LYS A 236 -2.57 15.25 -30.23
N ILE A 237 -1.67 15.86 -29.46
CA ILE A 237 -1.21 15.35 -28.15
C ILE A 237 -2.39 15.10 -27.19
N GLU A 238 -3.42 15.94 -27.24
CA GLU A 238 -4.62 15.83 -26.40
C GLU A 238 -5.43 14.53 -26.62
N THR A 239 -5.32 13.93 -27.80
CA THR A 239 -6.04 12.69 -28.14
C THR A 239 -5.28 11.43 -27.76
N VAL A 240 -3.97 11.55 -27.52
CA VAL A 240 -3.08 10.43 -27.23
C VAL A 240 -2.86 10.32 -25.74
N THR A 241 -2.92 9.11 -25.20
CA THR A 241 -2.68 8.86 -23.78
C THR A 241 -1.19 8.90 -23.45
N SER A 242 -0.86 9.49 -22.30
CA SER A 242 0.49 9.44 -21.75
C SER A 242 0.84 8.06 -21.20
N VAL A 243 2.15 7.78 -21.09
CA VAL A 243 2.67 6.51 -20.55
C VAL A 243 2.11 6.23 -19.15
N PHE A 244 2.05 7.24 -18.28
CA PHE A 244 1.49 7.09 -16.94
C PHE A 244 0.00 6.68 -16.95
N GLN A 245 -0.80 7.30 -17.84
CA GLN A 245 -2.22 6.97 -18.01
C GLN A 245 -2.41 5.52 -18.50
N ARG A 246 -1.57 5.06 -19.43
CA ARG A 246 -1.59 3.66 -19.91
C ARG A 246 -1.25 2.68 -18.79
N TYR A 247 -0.23 2.97 -17.98
CA TYR A 247 0.15 2.11 -16.86
C TYR A 247 -0.91 2.05 -15.75
N MET A 248 -1.76 3.08 -15.62
CA MET A 248 -2.90 3.04 -14.69
C MET A 248 -3.99 2.04 -15.13
N SER A 249 -4.05 1.68 -16.42
CA SER A 249 -4.92 0.62 -16.95
C SER A 249 -4.09 -0.50 -17.61
N PRO A 250 -3.44 -1.37 -16.82
CA PRO A 250 -2.55 -2.40 -17.36
C PRO A 250 -3.26 -3.47 -18.19
N LYS A 251 -4.59 -3.60 -18.07
CA LYS A 251 -5.40 -4.61 -18.75
C LYS A 251 -5.61 -4.32 -20.23
N SER A 252 -5.89 -3.06 -20.57
CA SER A 252 -6.24 -2.63 -21.93
C SER A 252 -5.21 -1.67 -22.54
N GLN A 253 -4.43 -0.95 -21.74
CA GLN A 253 -3.42 0.03 -22.15
C GLN A 253 -3.83 0.88 -23.37
N PRO A 254 -4.97 1.59 -23.31
CA PRO A 254 -5.52 2.30 -24.46
C PRO A 254 -4.58 3.41 -24.94
N THR A 255 -4.39 3.51 -26.26
CA THR A 255 -3.54 4.53 -26.89
C THR A 255 -4.27 5.86 -27.07
N SER A 256 -5.60 5.82 -27.19
CA SER A 256 -6.48 6.98 -27.34
C SER A 256 -7.17 7.38 -26.04
N VAL A 257 -7.33 8.68 -25.81
CA VAL A 257 -8.00 9.25 -24.63
C VAL A 257 -9.49 8.88 -24.57
N SER A 258 -10.13 8.70 -25.72
CA SER A 258 -11.54 8.27 -25.79
C SER A 258 -11.79 6.88 -25.20
N GLN A 259 -10.76 6.03 -25.14
CA GLN A 259 -10.83 4.67 -24.60
C GLN A 259 -10.41 4.61 -23.12
N LEU A 260 -10.16 5.76 -22.46
CA LEU A 260 -9.82 5.79 -21.05
C LEU A 260 -11.06 5.56 -20.20
N GLU A 261 -11.04 4.47 -19.43
CA GLU A 261 -12.10 4.14 -18.50
C GLU A 261 -11.74 4.55 -17.06
N PRO A 262 -12.73 4.97 -16.25
CA PRO A 262 -12.53 5.21 -14.84
C PRO A 262 -12.16 3.91 -14.12
N ARG A 263 -11.20 3.98 -13.19
CA ARG A 263 -10.72 2.80 -12.45
C ARG A 263 -11.21 2.88 -11.02
N HIS A 264 -11.56 1.74 -10.41
CA HIS A 264 -11.89 1.73 -8.99
C HIS A 264 -10.71 2.17 -8.14
N LYS A 265 -10.99 2.94 -7.09
CA LYS A 265 -9.98 3.53 -6.22
C LYS A 265 -9.23 2.46 -5.44
N ALA A 266 -7.89 2.56 -5.40
CA ALA A 266 -7.06 1.65 -4.63
C ALA A 266 -7.29 1.79 -3.12
N LEU A 267 -7.42 0.65 -2.42
CA LEU A 267 -7.51 0.63 -0.96
C LEU A 267 -6.15 0.93 -0.33
N ALA A 268 -6.16 1.73 0.72
CA ALA A 268 -5.02 1.96 1.59
C ALA A 268 -4.96 0.90 2.69
N VAL A 269 -3.77 0.73 3.28
CA VAL A 269 -3.52 -0.24 4.34
C VAL A 269 -3.15 0.48 5.63
N LYS A 270 -3.77 0.09 6.74
CA LYS A 270 -3.26 0.40 8.08
C LYS A 270 -2.21 -0.63 8.46
N ARG A 271 -1.03 -0.13 8.84
CA ARG A 271 0.11 -0.96 9.24
C ARG A 271 0.09 -1.16 10.75
N SER A 272 0.30 -2.40 11.18
CA SER A 272 0.67 -2.73 12.56
C SER A 272 2.17 -3.01 12.59
N LEU A 273 2.82 -2.66 13.69
CA LEU A 273 4.26 -2.76 13.86
C LEU A 273 4.58 -3.66 15.04
N ARG A 274 5.46 -4.65 14.82
CA ARG A 274 5.96 -5.54 15.88
C ARG A 274 7.47 -5.49 15.99
N CYS A 275 8.00 -5.68 17.19
CA CYS A 275 9.43 -5.82 17.40
C CYS A 275 9.92 -7.12 16.77
N ARG A 276 11.00 -7.10 15.99
CA ARG A 276 11.55 -8.34 15.41
C ARG A 276 12.19 -9.29 16.42
N GLN A 277 12.63 -8.79 17.58
CA GLN A 277 13.28 -9.63 18.58
C GLN A 277 12.30 -10.36 19.50
N CYS A 278 11.20 -9.71 19.91
CA CYS A 278 10.25 -10.26 20.87
C CYS A 278 8.83 -10.40 20.33
N GLU A 279 8.57 -10.04 19.07
CA GLU A 279 7.28 -10.16 18.37
C GLU A 279 6.10 -9.41 19.01
N HIS A 280 6.36 -8.60 20.04
CA HIS A 280 5.36 -7.77 20.69
C HIS A 280 5.03 -6.54 19.85
N ASN A 281 3.76 -6.14 19.89
CA ASN A 281 3.24 -4.99 19.17
C ASN A 281 3.83 -3.68 19.73
N LEU A 282 4.37 -2.86 18.83
CA LEU A 282 4.90 -1.52 19.14
C LEU A 282 3.91 -0.43 18.74
N SER A 283 3.23 -0.59 17.60
CA SER A 283 2.23 0.37 17.14
C SER A 283 1.07 -0.36 16.48
N LYS A 284 -0.14 -0.02 16.92
CA LYS A 284 -1.39 -0.49 16.33
C LYS A 284 -2.38 0.66 16.33
N ALA A 285 -2.71 1.14 15.14
CA ALA A 285 -3.74 2.16 14.96
C ALA A 285 -5.12 1.62 15.37
N ASP A 286 -6.05 2.52 15.68
CA ASP A 286 -7.44 2.10 15.84
C ASP A 286 -8.02 1.63 14.49
N PHE A 287 -9.04 0.78 14.55
CA PHE A 287 -9.66 0.20 13.38
C PHE A 287 -10.39 1.27 12.54
N ASN A 288 -11.01 2.24 13.21
CA ASN A 288 -11.77 3.32 12.56
C ASN A 288 -10.85 4.18 11.67
N PRO A 289 -11.07 4.26 10.34
CA PRO A 289 -10.21 4.99 9.41
C PRO A 289 -10.16 6.50 9.67
N SER A 290 -11.25 7.09 10.18
CA SER A 290 -11.31 8.51 10.57
C SER A 290 -10.61 8.80 11.89
N ALA A 291 -10.28 7.78 12.70
CA ALA A 291 -9.66 7.96 14.00
C ALA A 291 -8.13 8.05 13.87
N ILE A 292 -7.56 9.08 14.49
CA ILE A 292 -6.11 9.26 14.64
C ILE A 292 -5.55 8.55 15.89
N LYS A 293 -6.42 7.92 16.68
CA LYS A 293 -6.05 7.25 17.93
C LYS A 293 -5.31 5.94 17.64
N PHE A 294 -4.36 5.63 18.50
CA PHE A 294 -3.69 4.34 18.52
C PHE A 294 -4.26 3.49 19.66
N ARG A 295 -4.49 2.19 19.38
CA ARG A 295 -4.79 1.20 20.42
C ARG A 295 -3.54 0.85 21.21
N ILE A 296 -2.42 0.73 20.50
CA ILE A 296 -1.09 0.53 21.09
C ILE A 296 -0.17 1.58 20.47
N ASN A 297 0.47 2.38 21.32
CA ASN A 297 1.45 3.36 20.89
C ASN A 297 2.67 3.29 21.79
N LEU A 298 3.75 2.71 21.27
CA LEU A 298 5.07 2.69 21.87
C LEU A 298 6.06 3.49 21.02
N SER A 299 5.64 4.67 20.54
CA SER A 299 6.54 5.62 19.87
C SER A 299 7.63 6.08 20.84
N ALA A 300 8.87 6.17 20.36
CA ALA A 300 10.00 6.49 21.23
C ALA A 300 9.86 7.87 21.89
N PHE A 301 9.28 8.86 21.19
CA PHE A 301 9.03 10.21 21.74
C PHE A 301 8.21 10.23 23.04
N GLN A 302 7.41 9.19 23.32
CA GLN A 302 6.61 9.10 24.55
C GLN A 302 7.36 8.48 25.73
N HIS A 303 8.54 7.90 25.49
CA HIS A 303 9.27 7.09 26.45
C HIS A 303 10.73 7.52 26.64
N VAL A 304 11.33 8.08 25.58
CA VAL A 304 12.72 8.55 25.55
C VAL A 304 12.68 10.08 25.55
N PRO A 305 13.52 10.76 26.37
CA PRO A 305 13.55 12.21 26.41
C PRO A 305 13.91 12.80 25.05
N ASP A 306 13.16 13.81 24.63
CA ASP A 306 13.41 14.56 23.40
C ASP A 306 14.49 15.62 23.64
N LEU A 307 15.53 15.58 22.83
CA LEU A 307 16.66 16.49 22.95
C LEU A 307 16.59 17.52 21.83
N ARG A 308 16.50 18.80 22.22
CA ARG A 308 16.37 19.91 21.29
C ARG A 308 17.51 20.89 21.51
N ILE A 309 18.17 21.25 20.41
CA ILE A 309 19.20 22.28 20.44
C ILE A 309 18.51 23.63 20.47
N CYS A 310 18.70 24.36 21.56
CA CYS A 310 18.32 25.77 21.67
C CYS A 310 19.59 26.60 21.47
N LEU A 311 19.57 27.52 20.50
CA LEU A 311 20.69 28.45 20.33
C LEU A 311 20.63 29.52 21.42
N PRO A 312 21.76 29.82 22.10
CA PRO A 312 21.82 30.95 23.01
C PRO A 312 21.67 32.26 22.24
N ALA A 313 20.99 33.25 22.84
CA ALA A 313 20.67 34.54 22.20
C ALA A 313 21.89 35.27 21.62
N GLN A 314 23.07 35.07 22.22
CA GLN A 314 24.33 35.68 21.81
C GLN A 314 24.80 35.21 20.41
N CYS A 315 24.53 33.95 20.04
CA CYS A 315 24.84 33.44 18.70
C CYS A 315 23.89 33.98 17.62
N ILE A 316 22.65 34.34 18.02
CA ILE A 316 21.66 34.95 17.12
C ILE A 316 22.05 36.40 16.83
N ALA A 317 22.51 37.14 17.85
CA ALA A 317 22.96 38.53 17.70
C ALA A 317 24.15 38.68 16.75
N SER A 318 25.13 37.76 16.79
CA SER A 318 26.28 37.78 15.88
C SER A 318 25.91 37.49 14.41
N ALA A 319 24.89 36.65 14.19
CA ALA A 319 24.33 36.38 12.87
C ALA A 319 23.48 37.53 12.30
N CYS A 320 23.01 38.45 13.14
CA CYS A 320 22.19 39.61 12.76
C CYS A 320 23.00 40.89 12.49
N SER A 321 24.32 40.80 12.29
CA SER A 321 25.15 41.94 11.84
C SER A 321 24.88 42.35 10.38
N GLY A 322 24.05 41.61 9.65
CA GLY A 322 23.40 42.06 8.42
C GLY A 322 21.93 42.41 8.66
N ASN A 323 21.57 43.67 8.42
CA ASN A 323 20.24 44.28 8.58
C ASN A 323 19.04 43.33 8.40
N VAL A 324 18.49 42.79 9.49
CA VAL A 324 17.13 42.25 9.53
C VAL A 324 16.48 42.57 10.87
N ILE A 325 15.32 43.21 10.79
CA ILE A 325 14.47 43.67 11.90
C ILE A 325 14.11 42.48 12.81
N ALA A 326 14.43 42.61 14.10
CA ALA A 326 14.06 41.65 15.13
C ALA A 326 12.53 41.58 15.28
N ALA A 327 11.92 40.49 14.84
CA ALA A 327 10.57 40.13 15.28
C ALA A 327 10.69 39.53 16.69
N GLN A 328 10.33 40.30 17.71
CA GLN A 328 10.14 39.79 19.06
C GLN A 328 9.03 38.73 19.03
N LEU A 329 9.36 37.48 19.36
CA LEU A 329 8.33 36.53 19.80
C LEU A 329 7.93 36.90 21.24
N PRO A 330 6.62 36.98 21.57
CA PRO A 330 6.21 37.05 22.96
C PRO A 330 6.54 35.74 23.65
N SER A 331 7.30 35.83 24.74
CA SER A 331 7.58 34.72 25.65
C SER A 331 6.28 34.07 26.11
N ALA A 332 6.19 32.74 26.00
CA ALA A 332 5.06 31.94 26.43
C ALA A 332 5.03 31.78 27.96
N THR A 333 4.91 32.89 28.69
CA THR A 333 4.58 32.94 30.12
C THR A 333 3.83 34.24 30.39
N ALA A 334 2.62 34.12 30.95
CA ALA A 334 1.61 35.16 31.22
C ALA A 334 0.66 35.50 30.05
N TYR A 335 -0.40 34.70 29.92
CA TYR A 335 -1.67 35.15 29.33
C TYR A 335 -2.42 35.94 30.41
N ASP A 336 -2.43 37.27 30.30
CA ASP A 336 -3.27 38.16 31.10
C ASP A 336 -4.52 38.53 30.26
N PRO A 337 -5.73 38.13 30.67
CA PRO A 337 -6.96 38.34 29.90
C PRO A 337 -7.49 39.78 29.88
N SER A 338 -6.75 40.77 30.41
CA SER A 338 -7.24 42.15 30.54
C SER A 338 -6.76 43.15 29.47
N ARG A 339 -5.99 42.73 28.45
CA ARG A 339 -5.39 43.66 27.48
C ARG A 339 -6.02 43.59 26.09
N PRO A 340 -6.63 44.68 25.57
CA PRO A 340 -7.22 44.68 24.22
C PRO A 340 -6.15 44.71 23.13
N LEU A 341 -6.35 43.89 22.08
CA LEU A 341 -5.49 43.76 20.91
C LEU A 341 -5.68 44.96 19.96
N PRO A 342 -4.60 45.61 19.47
CA PRO A 342 -4.73 46.61 18.41
C PRO A 342 -4.88 45.94 17.03
N LEU A 343 -5.99 46.24 16.38
CA LEU A 343 -6.27 45.96 14.96
C LEU A 343 -5.56 46.99 14.07
N GLY A 344 -4.87 46.54 13.01
CA GLY A 344 -4.47 47.42 11.90
C GLY A 344 -3.33 46.94 10.99
N LEU A 345 -3.67 46.15 9.94
CA LEU A 345 -3.17 46.12 8.53
C LEU A 345 -1.65 46.15 8.18
N PRO A 346 -1.23 45.88 6.92
CA PRO A 346 -1.63 44.85 5.94
C PRO A 346 -0.41 44.07 5.34
N ASN A 347 -0.72 42.98 4.61
CA ASN A 347 0.09 42.30 3.58
C ASN A 347 1.58 42.64 3.45
N ARG A 348 2.47 41.74 3.89
CA ARG A 348 3.81 41.59 3.31
C ARG A 348 4.28 40.14 3.38
N THR A 349 4.70 39.65 2.22
CA THR A 349 5.31 38.35 1.93
C THR A 349 6.38 37.97 2.96
N LEU A 350 6.22 36.80 3.60
CA LEU A 350 7.24 36.21 4.46
C LEU A 350 8.45 35.77 3.62
N PRO A 351 9.69 36.21 3.93
CA PRO A 351 10.86 35.74 3.22
C PRO A 351 11.18 34.31 3.66
N VAL A 352 11.28 33.40 2.68
CA VAL A 352 11.84 32.06 2.85
C VAL A 352 13.34 32.23 3.04
N LEU A 353 13.82 32.07 4.28
CA LEU A 353 15.25 32.00 4.56
C LEU A 353 15.80 30.68 4.00
N SER A 354 16.46 30.75 2.85
CA SER A 354 17.31 29.67 2.34
C SER A 354 18.60 29.63 3.16
N PHE A 355 18.76 28.59 3.98
CA PHE A 355 20.03 28.31 4.63
C PHE A 355 20.95 27.61 3.63
N ALA A 356 22.01 28.29 3.19
CA ALA A 356 23.13 27.67 2.51
C ALA A 356 23.78 26.62 3.43
N SER A 357 23.97 25.42 2.90
CA SER A 357 24.50 24.26 3.59
C SER A 357 25.95 24.46 4.03
N VAL A 358 26.17 24.56 5.34
CA VAL A 358 27.43 24.20 6.00
C VAL A 358 27.18 22.83 6.65
N PRO A 359 28.08 21.83 6.54
CA PRO A 359 27.81 20.50 7.07
C PRO A 359 27.84 20.57 8.60
N ALA A 360 26.65 20.67 9.20
CA ALA A 360 26.53 20.65 10.65
C ALA A 360 26.85 19.24 11.15
N ALA A 361 27.85 19.13 12.03
CA ALA A 361 28.20 17.90 12.72
C ALA A 361 26.94 17.29 13.35
N SER A 362 26.56 16.10 12.89
CA SER A 362 25.48 15.33 13.49
C SER A 362 25.90 14.88 14.88
N ILE A 363 25.20 15.35 15.91
CA ILE A 363 25.41 14.89 17.29
C ILE A 363 24.72 13.54 17.42
N THR A 364 25.52 12.48 17.46
CA THR A 364 25.05 11.11 17.67
C THR A 364 25.07 10.79 19.14
N LEU A 365 23.91 10.51 19.72
CA LEU A 365 23.82 10.00 21.08
C LEU A 365 23.58 8.48 21.03
N GLN A 366 24.45 7.72 21.70
CA GLN A 366 24.26 6.29 21.89
C GLN A 366 22.98 6.05 22.70
N GLY A 367 22.15 5.11 22.23
CA GLY A 367 20.85 4.82 22.82
C GLY A 367 20.95 4.46 24.30
N PHE A 368 20.04 5.01 25.10
CA PHE A 368 19.88 4.63 26.50
C PHE A 368 19.41 3.17 26.59
N ALA A 369 20.31 2.26 26.96
CA ALA A 369 19.96 0.96 27.50
C ALA A 369 19.74 1.12 29.01
N MET A 370 18.50 0.99 29.46
CA MET A 370 18.19 0.91 30.90
C MET A 370 18.62 -0.47 31.39
N GLY A 371 19.90 -0.62 31.74
CA GLY A 371 20.39 -1.81 32.45
C GLY A 371 19.77 -1.89 33.84
N LYS A 372 19.33 -3.08 34.25
CA LYS A 372 19.08 -3.37 35.67
C LYS A 372 20.40 -3.14 36.42
N VAL A 373 20.46 -2.09 37.23
CA VAL A 373 21.54 -1.91 38.20
C VAL A 373 21.33 -2.96 39.28
N CYS A 374 22.08 -4.07 39.21
CA CYS A 374 22.31 -4.91 40.38
C CYS A 374 23.25 -4.13 41.31
N LEU A 375 22.70 -3.69 42.45
CA LEU A 375 23.46 -3.22 43.60
C LEU A 375 24.11 -4.44 44.27
N ASP A 376 25.33 -4.78 43.85
CA ASP A 376 26.21 -5.66 44.62
C ASP A 376 27.35 -4.84 45.19
N GLY A 377 27.60 -5.07 46.48
CA GLY A 377 28.20 -4.12 47.40
C GLY A 377 29.68 -3.79 47.18
N LEU A 378 30.05 -2.60 47.64
CA LEU A 378 31.41 -2.25 47.98
C LEU A 378 31.45 -1.84 49.45
N GLY A 379 32.20 -2.66 50.20
CA GLY A 379 32.33 -2.62 51.64
C GLY A 379 33.05 -1.38 52.16
N LEU A 380 32.76 -1.12 53.42
CA LEU A 380 33.47 -0.24 54.33
C LEU A 380 34.96 -0.58 54.35
N GLY A 381 35.79 0.43 54.07
CA GLY A 381 37.22 0.43 54.34
C GLY A 381 37.61 1.76 54.98
N SER A 382 37.64 1.79 56.30
CA SER A 382 38.29 2.82 57.11
C SER A 382 39.81 2.69 57.02
N LEU A 383 40.56 3.80 57.03
CA LEU A 383 41.74 4.08 57.88
C LEU A 383 42.49 5.34 57.40
N HIS A 384 42.68 6.29 58.33
CA HIS A 384 43.73 7.32 58.54
C HIS A 384 44.22 8.18 57.34
N ASP A 385 44.40 9.49 57.48
CA ASP A 385 44.90 10.28 58.64
C ASP A 385 43.93 11.29 59.26
#